data_AF-A0A5K0ZNL7-F1
#
_entry.id   AF-A0A5K0ZNL7-F1
#
_cell.length_a   1.000
_cell.length_b   1.000
_cell.length_c   1.000
_cell.angle_alpha   90.00
_cell.angle_beta   90.00
_cell.angle_gamma   90.00
#
_symmetry.space_group_name_H-M   'P 1'
#
loop_
_entity.id
_entity.type
_entity.pdbx_description
1 polymer ?
#
loop_
_entity_poly.entity_id
_entity_poly.type
_entity_poly.pdbx_seq_one_letter_code
_entity_poly.pdbx_strand_id
1 'polypeptide(L)'
;GTGRVPPNRNPEISKNREICLGRLYSDSHRLKIINSEFASFSGGRSDSVQAAMARDEEDPVNWWLCFGAATPNLQQLALKLLSQPANSSCCERNWSTYSQIHNIKRNKLTSKRAEDLVYVHSNLRLLSRTSDAY
;
A
#
# COMPACT_ATOMS: atom_id res chain seq x y z
N GLY A 1 -18.22 -24.33 3.79
CA GLY A 1 -17.01 -23.57 3.43
C GLY A 1 -16.41 -23.02 4.69
N THR A 2 -15.09 -23.16 4.88
CA THR A 2 -14.39 -22.59 6.04
C THR A 2 -14.62 -21.08 6.09
N GLY A 3 -15.16 -20.58 7.21
CA GLY A 3 -15.45 -19.17 7.40
C GLY A 3 -14.22 -18.28 7.24
N ARG A 4 -14.43 -16.97 7.00
CA ARG A 4 -13.35 -15.99 6.94
C ARG A 4 -12.51 -16.06 8.22
N VAL A 5 -11.24 -16.40 8.06
CA VAL A 5 -10.25 -16.38 9.15
C VAL A 5 -9.65 -14.97 9.19
N PRO A 6 -9.54 -14.34 10.37
CA PRO A 6 -8.94 -13.01 10.45
C PRO A 6 -7.48 -13.05 9.94
N PRO A 7 -7.00 -11.99 9.26
CA PRO A 7 -5.72 -12.00 8.53
C PRO A 7 -4.51 -12.46 9.36
N ASN A 8 -4.49 -12.13 10.65
CA ASN A 8 -3.42 -12.52 11.58
C ASN A 8 -3.44 -14.01 11.97
N ARG A 9 -4.54 -14.73 11.73
CA ARG A 9 -4.66 -16.19 11.96
C ARG A 9 -4.56 -17.01 10.68
N ASN A 10 -4.47 -16.36 9.52
CA ASN A 10 -4.25 -17.03 8.25
C ASN A 10 -2.72 -17.24 8.04
N PRO A 11 -2.23 -18.48 7.92
CA PRO A 11 -0.79 -18.76 7.82
C PRO A 11 -0.17 -18.20 6.54
N GLU A 12 -0.90 -18.19 5.42
CA GLU A 12 -0.43 -17.63 4.16
C GLU A 12 -0.27 -16.11 4.26
N ILE A 13 -1.29 -15.42 4.78
CA ILE A 13 -1.25 -13.96 4.96
C ILE A 13 -0.14 -13.59 5.96
N SER A 14 0.00 -14.36 7.03
CA SER A 14 1.05 -14.17 8.04
C SER A 14 2.45 -14.27 7.42
N LYS A 15 2.70 -15.32 6.62
CA LYS A 15 3.97 -15.51 5.93
C LYS A 15 4.25 -14.40 4.90
N ASN A 16 3.24 -14.01 4.13
CA ASN A 16 3.37 -12.95 3.13
C ASN A 16 3.67 -11.60 3.77
N ARG A 17 3.02 -11.27 4.90
CA ARG A 17 3.34 -10.08 5.69
C ARG A 17 4.81 -10.06 6.11
N GLU A 18 5.32 -11.16 6.66
CA GLU A 18 6.72 -11.25 7.09
C GLU A 18 7.70 -11.02 5.95
N ILE A 19 7.44 -11.64 4.79
CA ILE A 19 8.23 -11.43 3.56
C ILE A 19 8.18 -9.96 3.13
N CYS A 20 6.99 -9.36 3.10
CA CYS A 20 6.81 -7.97 2.70
C CYS A 20 7.52 -6.99 3.64
N LEU A 21 7.37 -7.16 4.96
CA LEU A 21 8.06 -6.33 5.95
C LEU A 21 9.58 -6.48 5.84
N GLY A 22 10.10 -7.69 5.64
CA GLY A 22 11.52 -7.92 5.42
C GLY A 22 12.07 -7.24 4.17
N ARG A 23 11.25 -7.11 3.12
CA ARG A 23 11.61 -6.38 1.89
C ARG A 23 11.53 -4.86 2.06
N LEU A 24 10.54 -4.36 2.80
CA LEU A 24 10.33 -2.93 3.02
C LEU A 24 11.30 -2.34 4.04
N TYR A 25 11.74 -3.14 5.01
CA TYR A 25 12.60 -2.74 6.10
C TYR A 25 13.83 -3.65 6.17
N SER A 26 14.81 -3.41 5.30
CA SER A 26 16.07 -4.16 5.26
C SER A 26 16.94 -3.95 6.51
N ASP A 27 16.70 -2.86 7.26
CA ASP A 27 17.37 -2.57 8.52
C ASP A 27 16.74 -3.39 9.66
N SER A 28 17.59 -4.17 10.35
CA SER A 28 17.16 -5.08 11.42
C SER A 28 16.49 -4.35 12.59
N HIS A 29 16.95 -3.14 12.91
CA HIS A 29 16.38 -2.36 14.01
C HIS A 29 14.97 -1.86 13.67
N ARG A 30 14.78 -1.26 12.49
CA ARG A 30 13.47 -0.82 11.99
C ARG A 30 12.51 -1.99 11.79
N LEU A 31 13.01 -3.14 11.33
CA LEU A 31 12.21 -4.36 11.19
C LEU A 31 11.71 -4.87 12.55
N LYS A 32 12.52 -4.79 13.62
CA LYS A 32 12.06 -5.13 14.97
C LYS A 32 10.98 -4.17 15.47
N ILE A 33 11.15 -2.87 15.24
CA ILE A 33 10.17 -1.85 15.64
C ILE A 33 8.82 -2.11 14.95
N ILE A 34 8.80 -2.25 13.63
CA ILE A 34 7.54 -2.43 12.89
C ILE A 34 6.83 -3.73 13.27
N ASN A 35 7.57 -4.81 13.55
CA ASN A 35 6.98 -6.07 14.02
C ASN A 35 6.42 -5.96 15.44
N SER A 36 7.09 -5.21 16.32
CA SER A 36 6.58 -4.92 17.67
C SER A 36 5.28 -4.11 17.61
N GLU A 37 5.26 -3.04 16.81
CA GLU A 37 4.06 -2.23 16.60
C GLU A 37 2.91 -3.06 16.00
N PHE A 38 3.21 -3.91 15.01
CA PHE A 38 2.23 -4.84 14.44
C PHE A 38 1.68 -5.83 15.49
N ALA A 39 2.52 -6.36 16.37
CA ALA A 39 2.09 -7.24 17.45
C ALA A 39 1.17 -6.51 18.45
N SER A 40 1.47 -5.25 18.79
CA SER A 40 0.64 -4.42 19.66
C SER A 40 -0.74 -4.14 19.06
N PHE A 41 -0.78 -3.76 17.77
CA PHE A 41 -2.03 -3.53 17.03
C PHE A 41 -2.87 -4.81 16.89
N SER A 42 -2.26 -5.89 16.41
CA SER A 42 -2.95 -7.17 16.16
C SER A 42 -3.40 -7.87 17.43
N GLY A 43 -2.67 -7.66 18.54
CA GLY A 43 -3.04 -8.14 19.87
C GLY A 43 -4.06 -7.26 20.60
N GLY A 44 -4.48 -6.13 20.02
CA GLY A 44 -5.40 -5.18 20.66
C GLY A 44 -4.82 -4.52 21.92
N ARG A 45 -3.51 -4.61 22.14
CA ARG A 45 -2.84 -4.10 23.36
C ARG A 45 -2.80 -2.58 23.41
N SER A 46 -2.99 -1.94 22.26
CA SER A 46 -2.91 -0.50 22.08
C SER A 46 -4.24 0.16 21.75
N ASP A 47 -5.31 -0.63 21.62
CA ASP A 47 -6.62 -0.12 21.21
C ASP A 47 -7.44 0.25 22.44
N SER A 48 -7.93 1.49 22.47
CA SER A 48 -8.99 1.87 23.40
C SER A 48 -10.29 1.17 23.03
N VAL A 49 -11.26 1.12 23.96
CA VAL A 49 -12.62 0.62 23.67
C VAL A 49 -13.22 1.36 22.47
N GLN A 50 -12.95 2.66 22.35
CA GLN A 50 -13.37 3.48 21.21
C GLN A 50 -12.69 3.05 19.90
N ALA A 51 -11.38 2.79 19.92
CA ALA A 51 -10.65 2.30 18.75
C ALA A 51 -11.21 0.95 18.27
N ALA A 52 -11.52 0.05 19.21
CA ALA A 52 -12.10 -1.25 18.91
C ALA A 52 -13.51 -1.14 18.28
N MET A 53 -14.36 -0.25 18.79
CA MET A 53 -15.70 0.01 18.23
C MET A 53 -15.62 0.62 16.83
N ALA A 54 -14.73 1.59 16.64
CA ALA A 54 -14.58 2.29 15.36
C ALA A 54 -13.97 1.44 14.24
N ARG A 55 -13.35 0.28 14.53
CA ARG A 55 -12.68 -0.55 13.51
C ARG A 55 -13.62 -1.04 12.41
N ASP A 56 -14.87 -1.33 12.76
CA ASP A 56 -15.85 -1.91 11.83
C ASP A 56 -16.79 -0.85 11.23
N GLU A 57 -16.82 0.36 11.80
CA GLU A 57 -17.73 1.44 11.42
C GLU A 57 -17.04 2.57 10.64
N GLU A 58 -15.77 2.84 10.94
CA GLU A 58 -15.04 3.99 10.40
C GLU A 58 -14.29 3.64 9.11
N ASP A 59 -14.06 4.64 8.25
CA ASP A 59 -13.16 4.49 7.12
C ASP A 59 -11.74 4.11 7.62
N PRO A 60 -11.06 3.13 7.01
CA PRO A 60 -9.75 2.69 7.46
C PRO A 60 -8.71 3.81 7.56
N VAL A 61 -8.73 4.79 6.65
CA VAL A 61 -7.80 5.93 6.70
C VAL A 61 -8.08 6.79 7.93
N ASN A 62 -9.34 7.13 8.17
CA ASN A 62 -9.76 7.89 9.34
C ASN A 62 -9.41 7.15 10.64
N TRP A 63 -9.67 5.84 10.69
CA TRP A 63 -9.33 5.02 11.85
C TRP A 63 -7.82 5.10 12.17
N TRP A 64 -6.97 4.94 11.16
CA TRP A 64 -5.51 5.06 11.34
C TRP A 64 -5.09 6.47 11.75
N LEU A 65 -5.75 7.52 11.27
CA LEU A 65 -5.47 8.89 11.69
C LEU A 65 -5.84 9.14 13.16
N CYS A 66 -6.97 8.60 13.63
CA CYS A 66 -7.45 8.80 14.99
C CYS A 66 -6.75 7.92 16.03
N PHE A 67 -6.44 6.67 15.70
CA PHE A 67 -6.00 5.67 16.68
C PHE A 67 -4.60 5.12 16.45
N GLY A 68 -3.95 5.44 15.32
CA GLY A 68 -2.63 4.92 14.97
C GLY A 68 -1.44 5.50 15.75
N ALA A 69 -1.64 6.52 16.59
CA ALA A 69 -0.57 7.28 17.22
C ALA A 69 0.37 6.45 18.11
N ALA A 70 -0.14 5.37 18.70
CA ALA A 70 0.66 4.46 19.53
C ALA A 70 1.54 3.49 18.73
N THR A 71 1.34 3.41 17.41
CA THR A 71 2.13 2.61 16.48
C THR A 71 2.51 3.47 15.27
N PRO A 72 3.40 4.46 15.44
CA PRO A 72 3.63 5.50 14.43
C PRO A 72 4.25 4.98 13.13
N ASN A 73 5.13 3.97 13.19
CA ASN A 73 5.73 3.40 11.98
C ASN A 73 4.71 2.57 11.19
N LEU A 74 3.87 1.83 11.91
CA LEU A 74 2.79 1.04 11.35
C LEU A 74 1.67 1.93 10.79
N GLN A 75 1.33 3.01 11.48
CA GLN A 75 0.38 4.02 11.00
C GLN A 75 0.86 4.60 9.67
N GLN A 76 2.12 5.02 9.58
CA GLN A 76 2.67 5.52 8.33
C GLN A 76 2.59 4.48 7.20
N LEU A 77 2.91 3.21 7.50
CA LEU A 77 2.83 2.13 6.52
C LEU A 77 1.38 1.88 6.08
N ALA A 78 0.44 1.85 7.02
CA ALA A 78 -0.97 1.61 6.76
C ALA A 78 -1.59 2.73 5.91
N LEU A 79 -1.32 4.00 6.24
CA LEU A 79 -1.78 5.14 5.44
C LEU A 79 -1.20 5.11 4.02
N LYS A 80 0.09 4.78 3.87
CA LYS A 80 0.69 4.57 2.54
C LYS A 80 0.00 3.47 1.76
N LEU A 81 -0.30 2.34 2.40
CA LEU A 81 -0.95 1.20 1.75
C LEU A 81 -2.40 1.53 1.35
N LEU A 82 -3.17 2.16 2.25
CA LEU A 82 -4.57 2.52 2.04
C LEU A 82 -4.75 3.63 0.99
N SER A 83 -3.75 4.50 0.85
CA SER A 83 -3.72 5.51 -0.22
C SER A 83 -3.33 4.96 -1.59
N GLN A 84 -2.86 3.70 -1.69
CA GLN A 84 -2.60 3.09 -2.99
C GLN A 84 -3.90 2.58 -3.62
N PRO A 85 -4.17 2.89 -4.90
CA PRO A 85 -5.30 2.32 -5.61
C PRO A 85 -5.12 0.80 -5.77
N ALA A 86 -6.00 0.00 -5.17
CA ALA A 86 -5.94 -1.46 -5.18
C ALA A 86 -6.50 -2.13 -6.46
N ASN A 87 -6.74 -1.37 -7.53
CA ASN A 87 -7.39 -1.91 -8.73
C ASN A 87 -6.37 -2.30 -9.82
N SER A 88 -6.58 -3.47 -10.44
CA SER A 88 -5.82 -3.89 -11.62
C SER A 88 -6.04 -2.95 -12.80
N SER A 89 -7.17 -2.24 -12.86
CA SER A 89 -7.50 -1.33 -13.97
C SER A 89 -6.57 -0.11 -14.06
N CYS A 90 -6.03 0.37 -12.93
CA CYS A 90 -4.94 1.35 -12.91
C CYS A 90 -3.68 0.78 -13.57
N CYS A 91 -3.33 -0.45 -13.24
CA CYS A 91 -2.19 -1.14 -13.83
C CYS A 91 -2.41 -1.43 -15.32
N GLU A 92 -3.59 -1.90 -15.72
CA GLU A 92 -3.98 -2.16 -17.11
C GLU A 92 -3.90 -0.88 -17.96
N ARG A 93 -4.31 0.28 -17.41
CA ARG A 93 -4.11 1.57 -18.07
C ARG A 93 -2.64 1.90 -18.27
N ASN A 94 -1.81 1.70 -17.25
CA ASN A 94 -0.36 1.90 -17.38
C ASN A 94 0.25 0.93 -18.43
N TRP A 95 -0.19 -0.33 -18.48
CA TRP A 95 0.25 -1.30 -19.48
C TRP A 95 -0.23 -0.97 -20.89
N SER A 96 -1.45 -0.44 -21.04
CA SER A 96 -1.94 0.07 -22.32
C SER A 96 -1.08 1.24 -22.81
N THR A 97 -0.73 2.18 -21.93
CA THR A 97 0.18 3.29 -22.25
C THR A 97 1.57 2.77 -22.60
N TYR A 98 2.10 1.81 -21.85
CA TYR A 98 3.37 1.16 -22.18
C TYR A 98 3.34 0.54 -23.59
N SER A 99 2.27 -0.19 -23.93
CA SER A 99 2.07 -0.80 -25.24
C SER A 99 2.00 0.24 -26.36
N GLN A 100 1.37 1.40 -26.10
CA GLN A 100 1.34 2.52 -27.05
C GLN A 100 2.73 3.14 -27.25
N ILE A 101 3.47 3.39 -26.17
CA ILE A 101 4.82 4.00 -26.20
C ILE A 101 5.83 3.05 -26.85
N HIS A 102 5.74 1.76 -26.53
CA HIS A 102 6.60 0.68 -27.01
C HIS A 102 5.99 -0.08 -28.21
N ASN A 103 5.22 0.60 -29.07
CA ASN A 103 4.66 -0.03 -30.26
C ASN A 103 5.81 -0.59 -31.14
N ILE A 104 5.76 -1.90 -31.38
CA ILE A 104 6.73 -2.73 -32.13
C ILE A 104 7.05 -2.16 -33.51
N LYS A 105 6.14 -1.36 -34.11
CA LYS A 105 6.34 -0.80 -35.45
C LYS A 105 7.12 0.53 -35.49
N ARG A 106 7.45 1.21 -34.38
CA ARG A 106 8.04 2.57 -34.47
C ARG A 106 9.10 3.03 -33.46
N ASN A 107 9.53 2.26 -32.45
CA ASN A 107 10.55 2.77 -31.51
C ASN A 107 11.57 1.72 -31.03
N LYS A 108 12.87 1.98 -31.23
CA LYS A 108 13.99 1.33 -30.52
C LYS A 108 14.16 1.94 -29.11
N LEU A 109 13.07 2.01 -28.34
CA LEU A 109 13.16 2.42 -26.94
C LEU A 109 13.68 1.25 -26.12
N THR A 110 14.63 1.51 -25.22
CA THR A 110 15.00 0.52 -24.21
C THR A 110 13.86 0.40 -23.20
N SER A 111 13.69 -0.78 -22.59
CA SER A 111 12.64 -1.03 -21.58
C SER A 111 12.66 0.03 -20.48
N LYS A 112 13.86 0.40 -20.01
CA LYS A 112 14.04 1.46 -19.00
C LYS A 112 13.47 2.82 -19.44
N ARG A 113 13.73 3.24 -20.69
CA ARG A 113 13.18 4.53 -21.19
C ARG A 113 11.67 4.47 -21.38
N ALA A 114 11.12 3.31 -21.76
CA ALA A 114 9.67 3.13 -21.85
C ALA A 114 9.00 3.18 -20.47
N GLU A 115 9.61 2.55 -19.46
CA GLU A 115 9.16 2.63 -18.05
C GLU A 115 9.18 4.07 -17.52
N ASP A 116 10.27 4.81 -17.74
CA ASP A 116 10.39 6.21 -17.33
C ASP A 116 9.30 7.09 -17.98
N LEU A 117 9.00 6.88 -19.27
CA LEU A 117 7.95 7.61 -19.98
C LEU A 117 6.55 7.29 -19.45
N VAL A 118 6.28 6.02 -19.15
CA VAL A 118 5.00 5.61 -18.51
C VAL A 118 4.87 6.26 -17.13
N TYR A 119 5.94 6.26 -16.33
CA TYR A 119 5.94 6.91 -15.03
C TYR A 119 5.62 8.40 -15.13
N VAL A 120 6.29 9.14 -16.02
CA VAL A 120 6.03 10.58 -16.23
C VAL A 120 4.59 10.81 -16.71
N HIS A 121 4.13 10.06 -17.72
CA HIS A 121 2.77 10.19 -18.25
C HIS A 121 1.69 9.94 -17.18
N SER A 122 1.84 8.88 -16.39
CA SER A 122 0.86 8.54 -15.35
C SER A 122 0.83 9.58 -14.24
N ASN A 123 1.99 10.09 -13.82
CA ASN A 123 2.04 11.15 -12.80
C ASN A 123 1.48 12.47 -13.31
N LEU A 124 1.81 12.91 -14.53
CA LEU A 124 1.26 14.13 -15.12
C LEU A 124 -0.27 14.07 -15.20
N ARG A 125 -0.83 12.92 -15.61
CA ARG A 125 -2.28 12.72 -15.68
C ARG A 125 -2.96 12.70 -14.30
N LEU A 126 -2.26 12.27 -13.26
CA LEU A 126 -2.77 12.37 -11.89
C LEU A 126 -2.75 13.83 -11.42
N LEU A 127 -1.64 14.55 -11.66
CA LEU A 127 -1.47 15.94 -11.27
C LEU A 127 -2.50 16.86 -11.95
N SER A 128 -2.75 16.69 -13.25
CA SER A 128 -3.76 17.48 -13.99
C SER A 128 -5.20 17.25 -13.53
N ARG A 129 -5.47 16.17 -12.78
CA ARG A 129 -6.79 15.92 -12.18
C ARG A 129 -6.92 16.50 -10.77
N THR A 130 -5.81 16.90 -10.17
CA THR A 130 -5.73 17.39 -8.79
C THR A 130 -5.34 18.85 -8.67
N SER A 131 -4.86 19.47 -9.75
CA SER A 131 -4.36 20.85 -9.77
C SER A 131 -4.65 21.50 -11.12
N ASP A 132 -5.17 22.74 -11.10
CA ASP A 132 -5.48 23.53 -12.31
C ASP A 132 -4.23 24.06 -13.04
N ALA A 133 -3.03 23.85 -12.48
CA ALA A 133 -1.77 24.36 -13.02
C ALA A 133 -1.15 23.50 -14.13
N TYR A 134 -1.76 22.34 -14.47
CA TYR A 134 -1.28 21.36 -15.45
C TYR A 134 -2.42 20.87 -16.35
#